data_AF-A0A454Y1K2-F1
#
_entry.id   AF-A0A454Y1K2-F1
#
_cell.length_a   1.000
_cell.length_b   1.000
_cell.length_c   1.000
_cell.angle_alpha   90.00
_cell.angle_beta   90.00
_cell.angle_gamma   90.00
#
_symmetry.space_group_name_H-M   'P 1'
#
loop_
_entity.id
_entity.type
_entity.pdbx_description
1 polymer ?
#
loop_
_entity_poly.entity_id
_entity_poly.type
_entity_poly.pdbx_seq_one_letter_code
_entity_poly.pdbx_strand_id
1 'polypeptide(L)'
;MPSDAGASTPNSKSYSSSGQAGGKPRRRGISPGNLGGLGTFRKATVVVKRTPYPKALTLALNDYDQYREATENMFGCLLNLIQPNGMYRGVTGTSLILKPPEGQEPHEALYAALAAKPMVLNNQPKLQEDLDKSTAVVGKMGEEKSAFFKAAESKMAHLSFFVYKFTVDFEEARAVMEKSRDSVDSASNALKRAGKNTVSAAEVIDCNPTVISLYRTPQSALNLAAAEYKKAVEAVLSLLTAIPELKKKHYIEIEDVVTMLVDHNTEMIKCLSDVRMADPSGTSKAPNTG
;
A
#
# COMPACT_ATOMS: atom_id res chain seq x y z
N MET A 1 40.02 -16.77 53.20
CA MET A 1 39.21 -16.13 52.13
C MET A 1 38.44 -17.23 51.39
N PRO A 2 37.29 -16.93 50.74
CA PRO A 2 36.03 -17.66 51.04
C PRO A 2 35.44 -18.57 49.92
N SER A 3 34.33 -19.28 50.25
CA SER A 3 33.23 -19.76 49.36
C SER A 3 33.61 -20.79 48.26
N ASP A 4 32.73 -21.54 47.54
CA ASP A 4 31.33 -22.02 47.63
C ASP A 4 31.15 -23.09 46.50
N ALA A 5 30.14 -23.96 46.38
CA ALA A 5 29.02 -24.46 47.21
C ALA A 5 28.54 -25.81 46.56
N GLY A 6 27.29 -26.28 46.76
CA GLY A 6 26.75 -27.45 46.02
C GLY A 6 25.22 -27.52 45.94
N ALA A 7 24.68 -28.38 45.05
CA ALA A 7 23.33 -28.99 45.09
C ALA A 7 23.14 -30.03 43.96
N SER A 8 22.25 -31.01 44.16
CA SER A 8 22.11 -32.23 43.34
C SER A 8 20.74 -32.40 42.65
N THR A 9 20.66 -33.38 41.73
CA THR A 9 19.53 -33.67 40.83
C THR A 9 18.39 -34.50 41.44
N PRO A 10 17.19 -34.49 40.83
CA PRO A 10 16.23 -35.58 40.99
C PRO A 10 15.57 -36.10 39.68
N ASN A 11 15.63 -37.42 39.52
CA ASN A 11 14.54 -38.41 39.29
C ASN A 11 13.40 -38.22 38.25
N SER A 12 12.82 -39.35 37.86
CA SER A 12 11.81 -39.54 36.80
C SER A 12 10.38 -39.77 37.31
N LYS A 13 9.37 -39.42 36.49
CA LYS A 13 8.16 -40.24 36.19
C LYS A 13 7.27 -39.58 35.11
N SER A 14 6.50 -40.39 34.41
CA SER A 14 5.62 -40.04 33.28
C SER A 14 4.17 -39.77 33.72
N TYR A 15 3.42 -38.96 32.95
CA TYR A 15 1.96 -39.09 32.82
C TYR A 15 1.43 -38.44 31.51
N SER A 16 0.18 -38.80 31.18
CA SER A 16 -0.61 -38.56 29.96
C SER A 16 -0.78 -37.11 29.48
N SER A 17 -0.91 -36.94 28.16
CA SER A 17 -1.23 -35.67 27.49
C SER A 17 -2.71 -35.28 27.61
N SER A 18 -2.96 -34.10 28.19
CA SER A 18 -4.23 -33.39 28.11
C SER A 18 -4.13 -32.25 27.10
N GLY A 19 -5.17 -32.06 26.28
CA GLY A 19 -5.24 -30.92 25.36
C GLY A 19 -6.10 -29.80 25.93
N GLN A 20 -5.65 -28.54 25.80
CA GLN A 20 -6.55 -27.41 25.54
C GLN A 20 -5.83 -26.13 25.04
N ALA A 21 -6.49 -25.46 24.10
CA ALA A 21 -6.48 -24.01 23.85
C ALA A 21 -5.14 -23.23 24.01
N GLY A 22 -4.35 -23.18 22.94
CA GLY A 22 -3.32 -22.15 22.77
C GLY A 22 -3.92 -20.75 22.62
N GLY A 23 -3.74 -19.89 23.63
CA GLY A 23 -4.16 -18.49 23.58
C GLY A 23 -3.32 -17.66 22.60
N LYS A 24 -3.97 -16.91 21.70
CA LYS A 24 -3.29 -15.94 20.82
C LYS A 24 -3.01 -14.64 21.60
N PRO A 25 -1.82 -14.03 21.48
CA PRO A 25 -1.53 -12.75 22.13
C PRO A 25 -2.32 -11.60 21.49
N ARG A 26 -2.97 -10.78 22.32
CA ARG A 26 -3.57 -9.49 21.91
C ARG A 26 -2.49 -8.54 21.42
N ARG A 27 -2.48 -8.18 20.13
CA ARG A 27 -1.83 -6.94 19.68
C ARG A 27 -2.79 -5.77 19.86
N ARG A 28 -2.34 -4.72 20.56
CA ARG A 28 -3.04 -3.43 20.63
C ARG A 28 -2.85 -2.72 19.29
N GLY A 29 -3.92 -2.16 18.73
CA GLY A 29 -3.84 -1.39 17.49
C GLY A 29 -3.26 0.00 17.73
N ILE A 30 -2.56 0.52 16.73
CA ILE A 30 -2.35 1.94 16.51
C ILE A 30 -3.07 2.25 15.19
N SER A 31 -3.93 3.28 15.20
CA SER A 31 -4.75 3.64 14.05
C SER A 31 -3.92 4.23 12.92
N PRO A 32 -4.42 4.12 11.68
CA PRO A 32 -4.77 5.37 10.99
C PRO A 32 -6.20 5.37 10.43
N GLY A 33 -6.85 6.53 10.55
CA GLY A 33 -7.89 7.04 9.64
C GLY A 33 -8.92 6.08 9.01
N ASN A 34 -9.93 5.69 9.78
CA ASN A 34 -11.34 5.78 9.37
C ASN A 34 -11.78 5.20 7.99
N LEU A 35 -11.45 3.94 7.69
CA LEU A 35 -12.23 3.14 6.71
C LEU A 35 -13.53 2.66 7.37
N GLY A 36 -14.53 3.55 7.40
CA GLY A 36 -15.79 3.36 8.10
C GLY A 36 -16.72 2.31 7.49
N GLY A 37 -16.79 1.14 8.13
CA GLY A 37 -18.05 0.41 8.37
C GLY A 37 -18.86 -0.08 7.18
N LEU A 38 -18.57 -1.29 6.70
CA LEU A 38 -19.62 -2.22 6.24
C LEU A 38 -19.90 -3.26 7.32
N GLY A 39 -20.97 -3.00 8.10
CA GLY A 39 -21.44 -3.90 9.13
C GLY A 39 -21.90 -5.25 8.57
N THR A 40 -21.55 -6.33 9.24
CA THR A 40 -21.89 -7.71 8.88
C THR A 40 -23.37 -8.03 9.14
N PHE A 41 -24.24 -7.54 8.25
CA PHE A 41 -25.62 -8.02 8.16
C PHE A 41 -25.63 -9.48 7.66
N ARG A 42 -25.52 -10.44 8.60
CA ARG A 42 -25.86 -11.84 8.37
C ARG A 42 -27.38 -11.99 8.20
N LYS A 43 -27.92 -11.51 7.07
CA LYS A 43 -29.17 -12.06 6.53
C LYS A 43 -28.90 -13.52 6.19
N ALA A 44 -29.82 -14.41 6.56
CA ALA A 44 -29.77 -15.80 6.15
C ALA A 44 -29.99 -15.88 4.63
N THR A 45 -28.89 -15.88 3.87
CA THR A 45 -28.94 -16.10 2.42
C THR A 45 -29.30 -17.55 2.16
N VAL A 46 -30.44 -17.76 1.49
CA VAL A 46 -30.74 -19.03 0.84
C VAL A 46 -29.53 -19.39 -0.03
N VAL A 47 -28.95 -20.57 0.19
CA VAL A 47 -27.76 -21.02 -0.55
C VAL A 47 -28.18 -21.39 -1.97
N VAL A 48 -28.33 -20.37 -2.81
CA VAL A 48 -28.45 -20.53 -4.26
C VAL A 48 -27.13 -21.10 -4.74
N LYS A 49 -27.19 -22.27 -5.39
CA LYS A 49 -26.01 -22.96 -5.92
C LYS A 49 -25.43 -22.12 -7.07
N ARG A 50 -24.47 -21.26 -6.76
CA ARG A 50 -23.80 -20.37 -7.72
C ARG A 50 -23.05 -21.16 -8.79
N THR A 51 -23.07 -20.66 -10.02
CA THR A 51 -22.22 -21.16 -11.12
C THR A 51 -20.75 -20.97 -10.75
N PRO A 52 -19.93 -22.04 -10.67
CA PRO A 52 -18.52 -21.91 -10.30
C PRO A 52 -17.72 -21.23 -11.42
N TYR A 53 -16.64 -20.54 -11.04
CA TYR A 53 -15.70 -20.01 -12.01
C TYR A 53 -14.91 -21.13 -12.73
N PRO A 54 -14.47 -20.89 -13.98
CA PRO A 54 -13.43 -21.70 -14.60
C PRO A 54 -12.19 -21.74 -13.70
N LYS A 55 -11.59 -22.93 -13.52
CA LYS A 55 -10.41 -23.10 -12.63
C LYS A 55 -9.27 -22.13 -12.96
N ALA A 56 -9.02 -21.86 -14.24
CA ALA A 56 -8.01 -20.91 -14.69
C ALA A 56 -8.30 -19.46 -14.23
N LEU A 57 -9.56 -19.01 -14.29
CA LEU A 57 -9.97 -17.69 -13.81
C LEU A 57 -9.84 -17.60 -12.28
N THR A 58 -10.23 -18.66 -11.55
CA THR A 58 -10.05 -18.70 -10.08
C THR A 58 -8.58 -18.57 -9.68
N LEU A 59 -7.68 -19.26 -10.38
CA LEU A 59 -6.23 -19.15 -10.12
C LEU A 59 -5.71 -17.75 -10.42
N ALA A 60 -6.03 -17.19 -11.59
CA ALA A 60 -5.57 -15.86 -11.97
C ALA A 60 -6.10 -14.74 -11.03
N LEU A 61 -7.33 -14.88 -10.51
CA LEU A 61 -7.87 -13.98 -9.49
C LEU A 61 -7.12 -14.09 -8.16
N ASN A 62 -6.82 -15.31 -7.69
CA ASN A 62 -6.04 -15.51 -6.46
C ASN A 62 -4.61 -14.99 -6.59
N ASP A 63 -3.98 -15.20 -7.76
CA ASP A 63 -2.63 -14.71 -8.05
C ASP A 63 -2.58 -13.17 -8.09
N TYR A 64 -3.62 -12.54 -8.65
CA TYR A 64 -3.81 -11.09 -8.58
C TYR A 64 -4.01 -10.60 -7.15
N ASP A 65 -4.89 -11.22 -6.36
CA ASP A 65 -5.19 -10.79 -4.99
C ASP A 65 -3.92 -10.80 -4.11
N GLN A 66 -3.09 -11.85 -4.23
CA GLN A 66 -1.77 -11.92 -3.57
C GLN A 66 -0.79 -10.86 -4.09
N TYR A 67 -0.74 -10.66 -5.40
CA TYR A 67 0.14 -9.68 -6.03
C TYR A 67 -0.22 -8.24 -5.65
N ARG A 68 -1.52 -7.92 -5.55
CA ARG A 68 -2.02 -6.65 -5.06
C ARG A 68 -1.56 -6.40 -3.62
N GLU A 69 -1.86 -7.33 -2.71
CA GLU A 69 -1.49 -7.19 -1.29
C GLU A 69 0.02 -7.00 -1.12
N ALA A 70 0.84 -7.77 -1.84
CA ALA A 70 2.30 -7.59 -1.82
C ALA A 70 2.74 -6.22 -2.35
N THR A 71 2.13 -5.74 -3.44
CA THR A 71 2.48 -4.46 -4.07
C THR A 71 2.06 -3.26 -3.21
N GLU A 72 0.85 -3.28 -2.66
CA GLU A 72 0.34 -2.23 -1.75
C GLU A 72 1.20 -2.10 -0.49
N ASN A 73 1.54 -3.23 0.14
CA ASN A 73 2.43 -3.26 1.29
C ASN A 73 3.84 -2.74 0.95
N MET A 74 4.41 -3.17 -0.18
CA MET A 74 5.73 -2.70 -0.61
C MET A 74 5.74 -1.19 -0.90
N PHE A 75 4.74 -0.70 -1.62
CA PHE A 75 4.56 0.73 -1.91
C PHE A 75 4.44 1.54 -0.61
N GLY A 76 3.62 1.08 0.34
CA GLY A 76 3.51 1.70 1.67
C GLY A 76 4.84 1.74 2.44
N CYS A 77 5.66 0.69 2.36
CA CYS A 77 7.00 0.67 2.93
C CYS A 77 7.94 1.69 2.26
N LEU A 78 7.97 1.77 0.93
CA LEU A 78 8.78 2.76 0.20
C LEU A 78 8.37 4.19 0.56
N LEU A 79 7.06 4.48 0.59
CA LEU A 79 6.54 5.77 1.03
C LEU A 79 6.98 6.16 2.45
N ASN A 80 7.01 5.19 3.37
CA ASN A 80 7.47 5.40 4.75
C ASN A 80 8.97 5.71 4.84
N LEU A 81 9.80 5.12 3.96
CA LEU A 81 11.24 5.39 3.91
C LEU A 81 11.57 6.75 3.26
N ILE A 82 10.84 7.12 2.21
CA ILE A 82 11.07 8.35 1.44
C ILE A 82 10.56 9.58 2.20
N GLN A 83 9.29 9.54 2.63
CA GLN A 83 8.59 10.65 3.29
C GLN A 83 7.95 10.13 4.59
N PRO A 84 8.67 10.07 5.72
CA PRO A 84 8.15 9.46 6.95
C PRO A 84 6.94 10.22 7.52
N ASN A 85 6.77 11.51 7.22
CA ASN A 85 5.58 12.25 7.64
C ASN A 85 4.40 11.99 6.69
N GLY A 86 3.41 11.21 7.16
CA GLY A 86 2.19 10.92 6.40
C GLY A 86 1.38 12.16 5.98
N MET A 87 1.50 13.29 6.69
CA MET A 87 0.80 14.54 6.34
C MET A 87 1.31 15.20 5.05
N TYR A 88 2.52 14.84 4.61
CA TYR A 88 3.13 15.37 3.38
C TYR A 88 2.99 14.41 2.19
N ARG A 89 2.23 13.32 2.36
CA ARG A 89 1.91 12.37 1.28
C ARG A 89 0.54 12.71 0.71
N GLY A 90 0.51 13.13 -0.55
CA GLY A 90 -0.71 13.41 -1.29
C GLY A 90 -0.84 12.54 -2.52
N VAL A 91 -2.05 12.48 -3.07
CA VAL A 91 -2.33 11.90 -4.39
C VAL A 91 -3.27 12.84 -5.13
N THR A 92 -2.91 13.21 -6.36
CA THR A 92 -3.77 14.02 -7.23
C THR A 92 -4.02 13.24 -8.52
N GLY A 93 -5.22 12.68 -8.65
CA GLY A 93 -5.52 11.71 -9.71
C GLY A 93 -4.71 10.43 -9.52
N THR A 94 -3.74 10.20 -10.41
CA THR A 94 -2.78 9.07 -10.33
C THR A 94 -1.39 9.49 -9.84
N SER A 95 -1.13 10.80 -9.72
CA SER A 95 0.18 11.35 -9.40
C SER A 95 0.39 11.39 -7.90
N LEU A 96 1.49 10.78 -7.46
CA LEU A 96 1.98 10.82 -6.08
C LEU A 96 2.60 12.20 -5.78
N ILE A 97 2.39 12.70 -4.57
CA ILE A 97 3.01 13.93 -4.04
C ILE A 97 3.69 13.58 -2.71
N LEU A 98 4.96 13.93 -2.59
CA LEU A 98 5.81 13.64 -1.42
C LEU A 98 6.46 14.90 -0.83
N LYS A 99 6.45 16.02 -1.57
CA LYS A 99 7.04 17.27 -1.09
C LYS A 99 6.26 17.84 0.12
N PRO A 100 6.95 18.24 1.21
CA PRO A 100 6.36 19.10 2.22
C PRO A 100 5.83 20.42 1.64
N PRO A 101 4.89 21.11 2.31
CA PRO A 101 4.56 22.49 2.01
C PRO A 101 5.81 23.39 2.06
N GLU A 102 5.80 24.49 1.32
CA GLU A 102 6.92 25.43 1.24
C GLU A 102 7.33 25.93 2.63
N GLY A 103 8.63 25.86 2.95
CA GLY A 103 9.16 26.24 4.26
C GLY A 103 8.84 25.27 5.42
N GLN A 104 8.19 24.13 5.16
CA GLN A 104 7.94 23.07 6.16
C GLN A 104 8.85 21.85 6.00
N GLU A 105 9.71 21.83 4.99
CA GLU A 105 10.82 20.88 4.88
C GLU A 105 11.86 21.21 5.98
N PRO A 106 12.28 20.26 6.84
CA PRO A 106 13.13 20.56 8.00
C PRO A 106 14.46 21.26 7.73
N HIS A 107 15.12 20.97 6.60
CA HIS A 107 16.37 21.63 6.21
C HIS A 107 16.09 23.02 5.61
N GLU A 108 15.07 23.20 4.76
CA GLU A 108 14.61 24.52 4.29
C GLU A 108 14.24 25.45 5.47
N ALA A 109 13.51 24.93 6.46
CA ALA A 109 13.10 25.66 7.67
C ALA A 109 14.29 26.02 8.57
N LEU A 110 15.23 25.08 8.77
CA LEU A 110 16.46 25.34 9.53
C LEU A 110 17.36 26.35 8.81
N TYR A 111 17.51 26.25 7.49
CA TYR A 111 18.23 27.22 6.66
C TYR A 111 17.67 28.62 6.85
N ALA A 112 16.35 28.79 6.71
CA ALA A 112 15.68 30.07 6.90
C ALA A 112 15.88 30.63 8.33
N ALA A 113 15.80 29.78 9.36
CA ALA A 113 16.03 30.18 10.75
C ALA A 113 17.50 30.55 11.06
N LEU A 114 18.47 29.94 10.37
CA LEU A 114 19.89 30.31 10.49
C LEU A 114 20.20 31.61 9.73
N ALA A 115 19.65 31.78 8.53
CA ALA A 115 19.83 32.97 7.69
C ALA A 115 19.12 34.22 8.24
N ALA A 116 17.99 34.07 8.94
CA ALA A 116 17.23 35.18 9.53
C ALA A 116 17.81 35.69 10.87
N LYS A 117 18.99 35.24 11.30
CA LYS A 117 19.56 35.64 12.59
C LYS A 117 19.96 37.12 12.63
N PRO A 118 19.66 37.83 13.72
CA PRO A 118 20.09 39.22 13.88
C PRO A 118 21.62 39.29 14.11
N MET A 119 22.21 40.45 13.78
CA MET A 119 23.63 40.84 13.90
C MET A 119 24.28 40.74 15.31
N VAL A 120 23.64 40.07 16.26
CA VAL A 120 24.07 39.94 17.67
C VAL A 120 25.41 39.21 17.81
N LEU A 121 25.85 38.47 16.78
CA LEU A 121 27.12 37.75 16.73
C LEU A 121 28.32 38.58 16.22
N ASN A 122 28.13 39.87 15.87
CA ASN A 122 29.20 40.73 15.33
C ASN A 122 30.46 40.83 16.22
N ASN A 123 30.38 40.47 17.51
CA ASN A 123 31.49 40.48 18.46
C ASN A 123 32.29 39.14 18.50
N GLN A 124 31.91 38.11 17.73
CA GLN A 124 32.60 36.82 17.66
C GLN A 124 32.76 36.35 16.20
N PRO A 125 33.74 36.88 15.43
CA PRO A 125 33.86 36.61 14.00
C PRO A 125 34.04 35.12 13.65
N LYS A 126 34.75 34.32 14.47
CA LYS A 126 34.87 32.87 14.24
C LYS A 126 33.52 32.15 14.35
N LEU A 127 32.68 32.53 15.32
CA LEU A 127 31.35 31.95 15.49
C LEU A 127 30.41 32.34 14.33
N GLN A 128 30.57 33.52 13.76
CA GLN A 128 29.86 33.91 12.54
C GLN A 128 30.32 33.06 11.35
N GLU A 129 31.63 32.88 11.15
CA GLU A 129 32.19 32.06 10.06
C GLU A 129 31.70 30.60 10.13
N ASP A 130 31.71 29.98 11.31
CA ASP A 130 31.25 28.60 11.51
C ASP A 130 29.71 28.48 11.34
N LEU A 131 28.96 29.52 11.69
CA LEU A 131 27.52 29.62 11.45
C LEU A 131 27.21 29.76 9.94
N ASP A 132 27.95 30.58 9.20
CA ASP A 132 27.76 30.79 7.77
C ASP A 132 28.03 29.48 6.99
N LYS A 133 29.12 28.77 7.33
CA LYS A 133 29.41 27.41 6.82
C LYS A 133 28.27 26.45 7.10
N SER A 134 27.78 26.42 8.34
CA SER A 134 26.66 25.55 8.75
C SER A 134 25.39 25.87 7.97
N THR A 135 25.10 27.15 7.76
CA THR A 135 23.93 27.63 7.00
C THR A 135 24.02 27.18 5.54
N ALA A 136 25.18 27.35 4.89
CA ALA A 136 25.40 26.90 3.51
C ALA A 136 25.20 25.38 3.34
N VAL A 137 25.67 24.57 4.30
CA VAL A 137 25.48 23.11 4.26
C VAL A 137 24.02 22.70 4.46
N VAL A 138 23.31 23.32 5.40
CA VAL A 138 21.87 23.05 5.59
C VAL A 138 21.07 23.44 4.34
N GLY A 139 21.43 24.52 3.65
CA GLY A 139 20.85 24.90 2.36
C GLY A 139 21.00 23.81 1.30
N LYS A 140 22.24 23.32 1.07
CA LYS A 140 22.51 22.19 0.15
C LYS A 140 21.69 20.94 0.50
N MET A 141 21.57 20.62 1.79
CA MET A 141 20.79 19.46 2.25
C MET A 141 19.30 19.61 1.92
N GLY A 142 18.74 20.82 2.02
CA GLY A 142 17.36 21.10 1.61
C GLY A 142 17.15 20.97 0.10
N GLU A 143 18.09 21.48 -0.72
CA GLU A 143 18.07 21.33 -2.18
C GLU A 143 18.11 19.87 -2.61
N GLU A 144 19.07 19.10 -2.06
CA GLU A 144 19.21 17.65 -2.29
C GLU A 144 17.95 16.89 -1.86
N LYS A 145 17.35 17.24 -0.71
CA LYS A 145 16.11 16.61 -0.26
C LYS A 145 14.92 16.92 -1.16
N SER A 146 14.80 18.17 -1.64
CA SER A 146 13.78 18.60 -2.60
C SER A 146 13.97 17.95 -3.98
N ALA A 147 15.21 17.68 -4.42
CA ALA A 147 15.49 16.93 -5.64
C ALA A 147 15.12 15.44 -5.51
N PHE A 148 15.50 14.82 -4.39
CA PHE A 148 15.17 13.44 -4.04
C PHE A 148 13.66 13.17 -4.05
N PHE A 149 12.83 14.05 -3.48
CA PHE A 149 11.37 13.89 -3.52
C PHE A 149 10.80 13.87 -4.95
N LYS A 150 11.25 14.78 -5.82
CA LYS A 150 10.82 14.82 -7.24
C LYS A 150 11.25 13.57 -8.01
N ALA A 151 12.47 13.09 -7.76
CA ALA A 151 12.96 11.85 -8.36
C ALA A 151 12.12 10.64 -7.91
N ALA A 152 11.75 10.58 -6.63
CA ALA A 152 10.91 9.53 -6.06
C ALA A 152 9.50 9.52 -6.64
N GLU A 153 8.85 10.69 -6.77
CA GLU A 153 7.53 10.83 -7.40
C GLU A 153 7.51 10.27 -8.84
N SER A 154 8.57 10.54 -9.62
CA SER A 154 8.72 10.03 -10.99
C SER A 154 9.04 8.53 -11.05
N LYS A 155 9.93 8.04 -10.17
CA LYS A 155 10.35 6.62 -10.13
C LYS A 155 9.31 5.67 -9.55
N MET A 156 8.28 6.18 -8.86
CA MET A 156 7.18 5.38 -8.29
C MET A 156 5.88 5.50 -9.09
N ALA A 157 5.93 5.97 -10.34
CA ALA A 157 4.75 6.30 -11.13
C ALA A 157 3.86 5.10 -11.46
N HIS A 158 4.42 3.94 -11.86
CA HIS A 158 3.62 2.76 -12.17
C HIS A 158 3.08 2.09 -10.89
N LEU A 159 3.87 2.03 -9.81
CA LEU A 159 3.40 1.60 -8.49
C LEU A 159 2.23 2.46 -7.98
N SER A 160 2.34 3.79 -8.08
CA SER A 160 1.28 4.74 -7.71
C SER A 160 0.02 4.53 -8.55
N PHE A 161 0.17 4.46 -9.88
CA PHE A 161 -0.92 4.15 -10.80
C PHE A 161 -1.59 2.82 -10.47
N PHE A 162 -0.80 1.78 -10.13
CA PHE A 162 -1.35 0.48 -9.78
C PHE A 162 -2.19 0.56 -8.51
N VAL A 163 -1.63 1.09 -7.43
CA VAL A 163 -2.27 1.15 -6.10
C VAL A 163 -3.50 2.06 -6.07
N TYR A 164 -3.50 3.19 -6.78
CA TYR A 164 -4.58 4.17 -6.72
C TYR A 164 -5.60 4.10 -7.87
N LYS A 165 -5.27 3.43 -8.99
CA LYS A 165 -6.17 3.34 -10.15
C LYS A 165 -6.39 1.92 -10.65
N PHE A 166 -5.34 1.14 -10.93
CA PHE A 166 -5.52 -0.20 -11.49
C PHE A 166 -6.32 -1.11 -10.55
N THR A 167 -6.06 -1.04 -9.24
CA THR A 167 -6.81 -1.78 -8.21
C THR A 167 -8.30 -1.42 -8.17
N VAL A 168 -8.63 -0.14 -8.32
CA VAL A 168 -10.01 0.38 -8.35
C VAL A 168 -10.72 -0.08 -9.62
N ASP A 169 -10.11 0.19 -10.79
CA ASP A 169 -10.63 -0.23 -12.11
C ASP A 169 -10.85 -1.77 -12.15
N PHE A 170 -9.99 -2.54 -11.49
CA PHE A 170 -10.11 -4.00 -11.38
C PHE A 170 -11.27 -4.44 -10.48
N GLU A 171 -11.41 -3.88 -9.27
CA GLU A 171 -12.50 -4.25 -8.36
C GLU A 171 -13.86 -3.82 -8.91
N GLU A 172 -13.94 -2.71 -9.65
CA GLU A 172 -15.14 -2.34 -10.41
C GLU A 172 -15.49 -3.40 -11.47
N ALA A 173 -14.52 -3.82 -12.30
CA ALA A 173 -14.72 -4.87 -13.29
C ALA A 173 -15.12 -6.22 -12.65
N ARG A 174 -14.49 -6.59 -11.52
CA ARG A 174 -14.82 -7.79 -10.72
C ARG A 174 -16.24 -7.73 -10.16
N ALA A 175 -16.67 -6.58 -9.65
CA ALA A 175 -18.03 -6.38 -9.14
C ALA A 175 -19.08 -6.47 -10.25
N VAL A 176 -18.80 -5.93 -11.45
CA VAL A 176 -19.67 -6.10 -12.63
C VAL A 176 -19.76 -7.58 -13.03
N MET A 177 -18.63 -8.30 -13.03
CA MET A 177 -18.59 -9.74 -13.34
C MET A 177 -19.40 -10.58 -12.34
N GLU A 178 -19.29 -10.34 -11.03
CA GLU A 178 -20.11 -11.02 -10.01
C GLU A 178 -21.60 -10.69 -10.15
N LYS A 179 -21.95 -9.43 -10.45
CA LYS A 179 -23.35 -9.03 -10.68
C LYS A 179 -23.94 -9.75 -11.91
N SER A 180 -23.22 -9.81 -13.03
CA SER A 180 -23.68 -10.53 -14.23
C SER A 180 -23.76 -12.04 -14.00
N ARG A 181 -22.91 -12.62 -13.14
CA ARG A 181 -22.98 -14.02 -12.72
C ARG A 181 -24.25 -14.32 -11.92
N ASP A 182 -24.59 -13.48 -10.94
CA ASP A 182 -25.85 -13.62 -10.17
C ASP A 182 -27.09 -13.50 -11.09
N SER A 183 -27.01 -12.69 -12.17
CA SER A 183 -28.06 -12.65 -13.22
C SER A 183 -28.16 -13.96 -14.00
N VAL A 184 -27.03 -14.58 -14.40
CA VAL A 184 -27.02 -15.89 -15.08
C VAL A 184 -27.62 -16.98 -14.19
N ASP A 185 -27.23 -17.02 -12.92
CA ASP A 185 -27.76 -17.99 -11.95
C ASP A 185 -29.27 -17.79 -11.73
N SER A 186 -29.74 -16.54 -11.66
CA SER A 186 -31.16 -16.19 -11.57
C SER A 186 -31.95 -16.65 -12.80
N ALA A 187 -31.48 -16.34 -14.01
CA ALA A 187 -32.12 -16.75 -15.26
C ALA A 187 -32.10 -18.28 -15.45
N SER A 188 -31.01 -18.95 -15.08
CA SER A 188 -30.90 -20.42 -15.10
C SER A 188 -31.90 -21.08 -14.16
N ASN A 189 -32.11 -20.50 -12.97
CA ASN A 189 -33.09 -21.00 -12.01
C ASN A 189 -34.54 -20.72 -12.46
N ALA A 190 -34.83 -19.59 -13.09
CA ALA A 190 -36.12 -19.31 -13.71
C ALA A 190 -36.45 -20.32 -14.81
N LEU A 191 -35.51 -20.60 -15.72
CA LEU A 191 -35.68 -21.61 -16.78
C LEU A 191 -35.94 -23.02 -16.21
N LYS A 192 -35.19 -23.43 -15.16
CA LYS A 192 -35.40 -24.71 -14.47
C LYS A 192 -36.76 -24.84 -13.78
N ARG A 193 -37.35 -23.73 -13.32
CA ARG A 193 -38.72 -23.70 -12.77
C ARG A 193 -39.75 -23.82 -13.90
N ALA A 194 -39.58 -23.03 -14.96
CA ALA A 194 -40.47 -23.03 -16.12
C ALA A 194 -40.53 -24.39 -16.86
N GLY A 195 -39.45 -25.19 -16.82
CA GLY A 195 -39.42 -26.54 -17.38
C GLY A 195 -39.85 -27.68 -16.44
N LYS A 196 -40.16 -27.40 -15.16
CA LYS A 196 -40.57 -28.41 -14.17
C LYS A 196 -42.05 -28.38 -13.82
N ASN A 197 -42.67 -27.22 -13.91
CA ASN A 197 -44.11 -27.10 -13.90
C ASN A 197 -44.59 -27.08 -15.35
N THR A 198 -45.75 -27.68 -15.66
CA THR A 198 -46.52 -27.34 -16.87
C THR A 198 -47.15 -25.97 -16.66
N VAL A 199 -46.31 -24.93 -16.67
CA VAL A 199 -46.69 -23.54 -16.40
C VAL A 199 -47.68 -23.10 -17.47
N SER A 200 -48.96 -22.94 -17.10
CA SER A 200 -49.91 -22.23 -17.98
C SER A 200 -49.40 -20.79 -18.17
N ALA A 201 -49.61 -20.19 -19.33
CA ALA A 201 -48.95 -18.93 -19.70
C ALA A 201 -49.16 -17.76 -18.71
N ALA A 202 -50.15 -17.84 -17.82
CA ALA A 202 -50.39 -16.88 -16.73
C ALA A 202 -49.35 -16.95 -15.59
N GLU A 203 -48.83 -18.13 -15.24
CA GLU A 203 -47.91 -18.30 -14.10
C GLU A 203 -46.46 -17.88 -14.42
N VAL A 204 -46.13 -17.61 -15.69
CA VAL A 204 -44.83 -17.04 -16.09
C VAL A 204 -44.70 -15.56 -15.64
N ILE A 205 -45.80 -14.91 -15.27
CA ILE A 205 -45.90 -13.45 -15.11
C ILE A 205 -45.42 -12.94 -13.74
N ASP A 206 -45.36 -13.79 -12.71
CA ASP A 206 -45.11 -13.35 -11.31
C ASP A 206 -43.61 -13.24 -10.92
N CYS A 207 -42.71 -13.34 -11.91
CA CYS A 207 -41.25 -13.22 -11.72
C CYS A 207 -40.72 -11.82 -12.09
N ASN A 208 -41.11 -10.81 -11.31
CA ASN A 208 -40.62 -9.41 -11.38
C ASN A 208 -40.94 -8.68 -12.71
N PRO A 209 -41.99 -7.82 -12.76
CA PRO A 209 -42.55 -7.32 -14.03
C PRO A 209 -41.58 -6.52 -14.91
N THR A 210 -40.55 -5.88 -14.34
CA THR A 210 -39.50 -5.17 -15.09
C THR A 210 -38.54 -6.09 -15.84
N VAL A 211 -38.47 -7.38 -15.48
CA VAL A 211 -37.66 -8.40 -16.20
C VAL A 211 -38.52 -9.17 -17.22
N ILE A 212 -39.84 -8.97 -17.24
CA ILE A 212 -40.75 -9.66 -18.15
C ILE A 212 -41.16 -8.77 -19.33
N SER A 213 -41.25 -7.44 -19.13
CA SER A 213 -41.65 -6.49 -20.18
C SER A 213 -40.72 -6.41 -21.41
N LEU A 214 -39.50 -6.96 -21.33
CA LEU A 214 -38.50 -6.97 -22.40
C LEU A 214 -38.27 -8.35 -23.05
N TYR A 215 -38.72 -9.46 -22.44
CA TYR A 215 -38.26 -10.81 -22.82
C TYR A 215 -39.42 -11.77 -23.07
N ARG A 216 -39.56 -12.24 -24.32
CA ARG A 216 -40.64 -13.15 -24.73
C ARG A 216 -40.51 -14.57 -24.16
N THR A 217 -39.33 -14.99 -23.67
CA THR A 217 -39.12 -16.32 -23.07
C THR A 217 -38.03 -16.33 -21.99
N PRO A 218 -38.08 -17.23 -21.00
CA PRO A 218 -36.98 -17.45 -20.03
C PRO A 218 -35.63 -17.80 -20.71
N GLN A 219 -35.66 -18.49 -21.86
CA GLN A 219 -34.45 -18.77 -22.64
C GLN A 219 -33.80 -17.50 -23.20
N SER A 220 -34.59 -16.52 -23.66
CA SER A 220 -34.06 -15.24 -24.14
C SER A 220 -33.37 -14.43 -23.04
N ALA A 221 -33.91 -14.44 -21.81
CA ALA A 221 -33.28 -13.82 -20.66
C ALA A 221 -31.96 -14.50 -20.27
N LEU A 222 -31.91 -15.84 -20.29
CA LEU A 222 -30.67 -16.60 -20.03
C LEU A 222 -29.59 -16.32 -21.08
N ASN A 223 -29.96 -16.26 -22.36
CA ASN A 223 -29.01 -15.96 -23.44
C ASN A 223 -28.39 -14.56 -23.30
N LEU A 224 -29.17 -13.55 -22.93
CA LEU A 224 -28.63 -12.20 -22.68
C LEU A 224 -27.71 -12.18 -21.46
N ALA A 225 -28.15 -12.73 -20.31
CA ALA A 225 -27.35 -12.74 -19.09
C ALA A 225 -25.99 -13.45 -19.32
N ALA A 226 -25.98 -14.54 -20.09
CA ALA A 226 -24.76 -15.23 -20.47
C ALA A 226 -23.83 -14.38 -21.36
N ALA A 227 -24.38 -13.59 -22.28
CA ALA A 227 -23.61 -12.67 -23.12
C ALA A 227 -23.02 -11.49 -22.34
N GLU A 228 -23.78 -10.93 -21.39
CA GLU A 228 -23.30 -9.88 -20.48
C GLU A 228 -22.21 -10.40 -19.55
N TYR A 229 -22.41 -11.57 -18.95
CA TYR A 229 -21.39 -12.22 -18.13
C TYR A 229 -20.11 -12.53 -18.92
N LYS A 230 -20.22 -12.99 -20.17
CA LYS A 230 -19.07 -13.19 -21.05
C LYS A 230 -18.27 -11.89 -21.25
N LYS A 231 -18.93 -10.78 -21.56
CA LYS A 231 -18.28 -9.47 -21.71
C LYS A 231 -17.59 -9.00 -20.43
N ALA A 232 -18.22 -9.22 -19.26
CA ALA A 232 -17.64 -8.86 -17.97
C ALA A 232 -16.40 -9.72 -17.63
N VAL A 233 -16.42 -11.02 -17.96
CA VAL A 233 -15.26 -11.91 -17.85
C VAL A 233 -14.13 -11.47 -18.80
N GLU A 234 -14.45 -11.08 -20.04
CA GLU A 234 -13.46 -10.55 -21.01
C GLU A 234 -12.79 -9.26 -20.50
N ALA A 235 -13.54 -8.36 -19.85
CA ALA A 235 -12.99 -7.16 -19.22
C ALA A 235 -12.01 -7.48 -18.08
N VAL A 236 -12.39 -8.38 -17.16
CA VAL A 236 -11.50 -8.82 -16.06
C VAL A 236 -10.26 -9.54 -16.61
N LEU A 237 -10.41 -10.41 -17.62
CA LEU A 237 -9.29 -11.09 -18.27
C LEU A 237 -8.32 -10.10 -18.95
N SER A 238 -8.84 -9.06 -19.60
CA SER A 238 -8.02 -8.00 -20.20
C SER A 238 -7.11 -7.34 -19.16
N LEU A 239 -7.65 -6.96 -18.00
CA LEU A 239 -6.85 -6.42 -16.89
C LEU A 239 -5.84 -7.45 -16.36
N LEU A 240 -6.26 -8.71 -16.14
CA LEU A 240 -5.36 -9.78 -15.70
C LEU A 240 -4.17 -9.97 -16.67
N THR A 241 -4.37 -9.83 -17.99
CA THR A 241 -3.29 -9.96 -18.98
C THR A 241 -2.25 -8.82 -18.93
N ALA A 242 -2.56 -7.68 -18.32
CA ALA A 242 -1.60 -6.59 -18.12
C ALA A 242 -0.65 -6.82 -16.93
N ILE A 243 -1.03 -7.65 -15.96
CA ILE A 243 -0.28 -7.88 -14.71
C ILE A 243 1.17 -8.33 -14.95
N PRO A 244 1.49 -9.29 -15.84
CA PRO A 244 2.87 -9.75 -16.03
C PRO A 244 3.83 -8.64 -16.49
N GLU A 245 3.33 -7.66 -17.25
CA GLU A 245 4.14 -6.54 -17.73
C GLU A 245 4.26 -5.44 -16.66
N LEU A 246 3.17 -5.13 -15.96
CA LEU A 246 3.22 -4.24 -14.78
C LEU A 246 4.19 -4.78 -13.72
N LYS A 247 4.21 -6.09 -13.48
CA LYS A 247 5.11 -6.74 -12.53
C LYS A 247 6.59 -6.55 -12.84
N LYS A 248 6.99 -6.61 -14.12
CA LYS A 248 8.37 -6.30 -14.53
C LYS A 248 8.71 -4.84 -14.21
N LYS A 249 7.82 -3.92 -14.58
CA LYS A 249 8.00 -2.48 -14.32
C LYS A 249 8.13 -2.18 -12.82
N HIS A 250 7.27 -2.78 -11.99
CA HIS A 250 7.32 -2.58 -10.54
C HIS A 250 8.64 -3.08 -9.92
N TYR A 251 9.21 -4.20 -10.40
CA TYR A 251 10.54 -4.62 -9.92
C TYR A 251 11.63 -3.61 -10.27
N ILE A 252 11.63 -3.09 -11.50
CA ILE A 252 12.56 -2.06 -11.94
C ILE A 252 12.39 -0.79 -11.09
N GLU A 253 11.14 -0.32 -10.88
CA GLU A 253 10.86 0.84 -10.02
C GLU A 253 11.32 0.64 -8.57
N ILE A 254 11.15 -0.56 -7.99
CA ILE A 254 11.64 -0.87 -6.63
C ILE A 254 13.18 -0.79 -6.56
N GLU A 255 13.88 -1.36 -7.54
CA GLU A 255 15.36 -1.31 -7.63
C GLU A 255 15.86 0.13 -7.82
N ASP A 256 15.20 0.89 -8.71
CA ASP A 256 15.46 2.31 -8.99
C ASP A 256 15.29 3.19 -7.75
N VAL A 257 14.27 2.93 -6.94
CA VAL A 257 13.97 3.65 -5.69
C VAL A 257 14.96 3.29 -4.59
N VAL A 258 15.34 2.01 -4.46
CA VAL A 258 16.36 1.58 -3.49
C VAL A 258 17.72 2.19 -3.83
N THR A 259 18.09 2.23 -5.11
CA THR A 259 19.34 2.87 -5.59
C THR A 259 19.33 4.37 -5.27
N MET A 260 18.26 5.07 -5.65
CA MET A 260 18.07 6.49 -5.32
C MET A 260 18.10 6.78 -3.81
N LEU A 261 17.58 5.89 -2.96
CA LEU A 261 17.68 6.01 -1.50
C LEU A 261 19.14 5.91 -1.01
N VAL A 262 19.95 5.04 -1.60
CA VAL A 262 21.38 4.91 -1.27
C VAL A 262 22.17 6.14 -1.75
N ASP A 263 21.93 6.60 -2.97
CA ASP A 263 22.58 7.78 -3.55
C ASP A 263 22.28 9.04 -2.73
N HIS A 264 21.00 9.30 -2.43
CA HIS A 264 20.58 10.43 -1.62
C HIS A 264 21.24 10.44 -0.22
N ASN A 265 21.25 9.29 0.47
CA ASN A 265 21.93 9.19 1.77
C ASN A 265 23.45 9.41 1.64
N THR A 266 24.05 9.03 0.52
CA THR A 266 25.48 9.24 0.23
C THR A 266 25.79 10.72 0.02
N GLU A 267 24.98 11.45 -0.75
CA GLU A 267 25.14 12.90 -0.94
C GLU A 267 24.87 13.70 0.35
N MET A 268 23.88 13.28 1.15
CA MET A 268 23.64 13.88 2.47
C MET A 268 24.82 13.68 3.44
N ILE A 269 25.48 12.51 3.40
CA ILE A 269 26.72 12.26 4.18
C ILE A 269 27.88 13.13 3.68
N LYS A 270 28.02 13.34 2.36
CA LYS A 270 29.04 14.23 1.78
C LYS A 270 28.83 15.68 2.25
N CYS A 271 27.60 16.19 2.18
CA CYS A 271 27.25 17.54 2.65
C CYS A 271 27.66 17.76 4.12
N LEU A 272 27.42 16.78 4.99
CA LEU A 272 27.82 16.83 6.41
C LEU A 272 29.34 16.68 6.61
N SER A 273 30.04 16.01 5.70
CA SER A 273 31.49 15.79 5.76
C SER A 273 32.28 17.04 5.37
N ASP A 274 31.75 17.87 4.47
CA ASP A 274 32.30 19.19 4.12
C ASP A 274 32.49 20.08 5.37
N VAL A 275 31.60 19.97 6.38
CA VAL A 275 31.71 20.70 7.65
C VAL A 275 32.88 20.19 8.50
N ARG A 276 33.14 18.87 8.50
CA ARG A 276 34.16 18.24 9.35
C ARG A 276 35.59 18.41 8.85
N MET A 277 35.79 18.48 7.53
CA MET A 277 37.14 18.62 6.94
C MET A 277 37.71 20.04 7.04
N ALA A 278 36.97 21.00 7.57
CA ALA A 278 37.38 22.40 7.71
C ALA A 278 38.36 22.67 8.89
N ASP A 279 38.61 21.71 9.79
CA ASP A 279 39.60 21.89 10.88
C ASP A 279 40.43 20.62 11.19
N PRO A 280 41.54 20.40 10.45
CA PRO A 280 42.57 19.43 10.81
C PRO A 280 43.74 20.06 11.58
N SER A 281 43.70 21.37 11.91
CA SER A 281 44.86 22.12 12.42
C SER A 281 44.73 22.61 13.86
N GLY A 282 43.61 22.33 14.53
CA GLY A 282 43.36 22.50 15.97
C GLY A 282 44.30 21.72 16.91
N THR A 283 45.62 21.87 16.75
CA THR A 283 46.62 21.47 17.73
C THR A 283 46.51 22.36 18.97
N SER A 284 45.63 21.95 19.89
CA SER A 284 45.61 22.43 21.27
C SER A 284 46.93 22.05 21.95
N LYS A 285 47.96 22.88 21.76
CA LYS A 285 49.10 22.90 22.67
C LYS A 285 48.57 23.38 24.02
N ALA A 286 48.53 22.48 25.00
CA ALA A 286 48.22 22.83 26.38
C ALA A 286 49.13 24.00 26.84
N PRO A 287 48.61 24.94 27.64
CA PRO A 287 49.41 26.04 28.15
C PRO A 287 50.54 25.47 29.01
N ASN A 288 51.77 25.81 28.66
CA ASN A 288 52.96 25.34 29.35
C ASN A 288 53.09 26.10 30.69
N THR A 289 52.62 25.50 31.78
CA THR A 289 52.82 26.03 33.14
C THR A 289 54.26 25.79 33.57
N GLY A 290 55.07 26.85 33.54
CA GLY A 290 56.35 26.91 34.27
C GLY A 290 56.14 27.21 35.75
#